data_AF-A0A4V2ZW10-F1
#
_entry.id   AF-A0A4V2ZW10-F1
#
_cell.length_a   1.000
_cell.length_b   1.000
_cell.length_c   1.000
_cell.angle_alpha   90.00
_cell.angle_beta   90.00
_cell.angle_gamma   90.00
#
_symmetry.space_group_name_H-M   'P 1'
#
loop_
_entity.id
_entity.type
_entity.pdbx_description
1 polymer ?
#
loop_
_entity_poly.entity_id
_entity_poly.type
_entity_poly.pdbx_seq_one_letter_code
_entity_poly.pdbx_strand_id
1 'polypeptide(L)'
;MKKLLIAAVIGTLSSTLMLAATDAAAQGTTSTTTAKKPAPKHRIIKRKANPAKEAKVDPVPEGSEHWTCAEGAQFDLKGDMARDQIVTVHWANKNYNLPRQVTTTGADRFHDAATGLDLVVIPTKAMLFSDKDSSRLADECKTVAMQQGAMAPTQAQALNPANRAPAAASGAAGQ
;
A
#
# COMPACT_ATOMS: atom_id res chain seq x y z
N MET A 1 49.61 -16.22 6.44
CA MET A 1 49.47 -17.08 7.64
C MET A 1 48.04 -16.92 8.15
N LYS A 2 47.14 -17.90 8.31
CA LYS A 2 47.14 -19.36 8.22
C LYS A 2 46.08 -19.81 7.18
N LYS A 3 46.34 -20.94 6.54
CA LYS A 3 45.42 -21.73 5.72
C LYS A 3 44.56 -22.63 6.63
N LEU A 4 43.44 -23.13 6.09
CA LEU A 4 42.73 -24.42 6.31
C LEU A 4 41.23 -24.16 6.00
N LEU A 5 40.70 -24.41 4.81
CA LEU A 5 40.31 -25.70 4.17
C LEU A 5 39.24 -26.49 4.94
N ILE A 6 38.14 -26.80 4.24
CA ILE A 6 37.33 -28.06 4.17
C ILE A 6 35.95 -27.68 3.58
N ALA A 7 35.72 -27.90 2.27
CA ALA A 7 35.00 -29.04 1.66
C ALA A 7 33.45 -28.91 1.80
N ALA A 8 32.73 -28.52 0.76
CA ALA A 8 32.21 -29.32 -0.37
C ALA A 8 30.85 -29.98 -0.07
N VAL A 9 29.77 -29.48 -0.69
CA VAL A 9 28.68 -30.33 -1.21
C VAL A 9 28.16 -29.72 -2.51
N ILE A 10 28.24 -30.53 -3.56
CA ILE A 10 27.73 -30.32 -4.91
C ILE A 10 26.21 -30.52 -4.90
N GLY A 11 25.47 -29.64 -5.56
CA GLY A 11 24.02 -29.75 -5.70
C GLY A 11 23.54 -29.07 -6.98
N THR A 12 23.98 -29.58 -8.13
CA THR A 12 23.39 -29.27 -9.43
C THR A 12 21.96 -29.82 -9.48
N LEU A 13 20.96 -28.94 -9.48
CA LEU A 13 19.61 -29.31 -9.94
C LEU A 13 19.30 -28.56 -11.24
N SER A 14 19.78 -29.13 -12.35
CA SER A 14 19.06 -29.04 -13.62
C SER A 14 17.93 -30.05 -13.58
N SER A 15 16.69 -29.61 -13.78
CA SER A 15 15.59 -30.44 -14.29
C SER A 15 14.51 -29.54 -14.88
N THR A 16 14.64 -29.28 -16.18
CA THR A 16 13.56 -28.94 -17.09
C THR A 16 12.56 -30.11 -17.14
N LEU A 17 11.28 -29.86 -16.84
CA LEU A 17 10.18 -30.66 -17.35
C LEU A 17 9.09 -29.74 -17.91
N MET A 18 9.00 -29.75 -19.23
CA MET A 18 7.81 -29.45 -20.02
C MET A 18 6.83 -30.64 -19.95
N LEU A 19 5.62 -30.42 -20.51
CA LEU A 19 4.46 -31.33 -20.73
C LEU A 19 3.37 -31.21 -19.64
N ALA A 20 2.08 -31.12 -19.96
CA ALA A 20 1.37 -31.15 -21.23
C ALA A 20 -0.02 -30.50 -21.07
N ALA A 21 -0.51 -29.90 -22.14
CA ALA A 21 -1.91 -29.54 -22.31
C ALA A 21 -2.77 -30.81 -22.34
N THR A 22 -3.85 -30.84 -21.57
CA THR A 22 -4.88 -31.87 -21.67
C THR A 22 -5.90 -31.44 -22.73
N ASP A 23 -5.66 -31.86 -23.97
CA ASP A 23 -6.71 -32.03 -24.96
C ASP A 23 -7.42 -33.36 -24.68
N ALA A 24 -8.60 -33.28 -24.07
CA ALA A 24 -9.51 -34.42 -23.97
C ALA A 24 -10.59 -34.30 -25.05
N ALA A 25 -10.22 -34.64 -26.28
CA ALA A 25 -11.15 -34.94 -27.35
C ALA A 25 -11.49 -36.44 -27.31
N ALA A 26 -12.72 -36.77 -26.92
CA ALA A 26 -13.27 -38.12 -27.06
C ALA A 26 -14.23 -38.15 -28.24
N GLN A 27 -13.79 -38.75 -29.35
CA GLN A 27 -14.64 -39.23 -30.43
C GLN A 27 -15.19 -40.61 -30.06
N GLY A 28 -16.49 -40.79 -30.21
CA GLY A 28 -17.17 -42.09 -30.13
C GLY A 28 -18.48 -42.02 -30.91
N THR A 29 -18.59 -42.85 -31.94
CA THR A 29 -19.52 -42.72 -33.07
C THR A 29 -20.80 -43.55 -32.88
N THR A 30 -21.91 -42.97 -33.34
CA THR A 30 -23.13 -43.58 -33.97
C THR A 30 -24.23 -44.29 -33.16
N SER A 31 -25.44 -43.72 -33.35
CA SER A 31 -26.74 -44.36 -33.65
C SER A 31 -27.63 -44.87 -32.52
N THR A 32 -28.68 -44.08 -32.22
CA THR A 32 -30.08 -44.56 -32.22
C THR A 32 -31.05 -43.39 -32.30
N THR A 33 -32.03 -43.55 -33.19
CA THR A 33 -33.14 -42.65 -33.52
C THR A 33 -34.26 -42.64 -32.46
N THR A 34 -34.89 -41.48 -32.28
CA THR A 34 -36.34 -41.20 -32.08
C THR A 34 -36.70 -40.26 -30.91
N ALA A 35 -37.76 -39.47 -31.15
CA ALA A 35 -38.51 -38.58 -30.26
C ALA A 35 -37.94 -37.16 -29.99
N LYS A 36 -38.33 -36.25 -30.90
CA LYS A 36 -38.25 -34.78 -30.79
C LYS A 36 -39.06 -34.27 -29.58
N LYS A 37 -38.37 -33.97 -28.47
CA LYS A 37 -38.90 -33.19 -27.34
C LYS A 37 -38.71 -31.69 -27.64
N PRO A 38 -39.72 -30.83 -27.49
CA PRO A 38 -39.59 -29.41 -27.80
C PRO A 38 -38.57 -28.76 -26.85
N ALA A 39 -37.60 -28.07 -27.43
CA ALA A 39 -36.56 -27.35 -26.71
C ALA A 39 -37.16 -26.26 -25.80
N PRO A 40 -36.71 -26.12 -24.54
CA PRO A 40 -37.08 -24.97 -23.74
C PRO A 40 -36.52 -23.72 -24.42
N LYS A 41 -37.42 -22.80 -24.79
CA LYS A 41 -37.03 -21.49 -25.32
C LYS A 41 -36.16 -20.81 -24.26
N HIS A 42 -34.86 -20.76 -24.51
CA HIS A 42 -33.90 -20.00 -23.74
C HIS A 42 -34.28 -18.52 -23.92
N ARG A 43 -35.16 -18.01 -23.04
CA ARG A 43 -35.45 -16.59 -22.97
C ARG A 43 -34.18 -15.93 -22.46
N ILE A 44 -33.37 -15.40 -23.38
CA ILE A 44 -32.31 -14.46 -23.05
C ILE A 44 -33.01 -13.28 -22.39
N ILE A 45 -33.11 -13.32 -21.06
CA ILE A 45 -33.34 -12.13 -20.28
C ILE A 45 -32.12 -11.28 -20.58
N LYS A 46 -32.27 -10.26 -21.42
CA LYS A 46 -31.33 -9.14 -21.45
C LYS A 46 -31.31 -8.62 -20.01
N ARG A 47 -30.28 -9.00 -19.24
CA ARG A 47 -29.93 -8.29 -18.01
C ARG A 47 -29.74 -6.85 -18.45
N LYS A 48 -30.70 -6.00 -18.14
CA LYS A 48 -30.50 -4.56 -18.13
C LYS A 48 -29.26 -4.36 -17.29
N ALA A 49 -28.21 -3.79 -17.88
CA ALA A 49 -27.05 -3.36 -17.11
C ALA A 49 -27.60 -2.50 -15.98
N ASN A 50 -27.33 -2.92 -14.74
CA ASN A 50 -27.71 -2.16 -13.57
C ASN A 50 -26.56 -1.16 -13.36
N PRO A 51 -26.71 0.14 -13.69
CA PRO A 51 -25.64 1.11 -13.51
C PRO A 51 -25.30 1.37 -12.03
N ALA A 52 -26.04 0.78 -11.09
CA ALA A 52 -25.88 0.99 -9.65
C ALA A 52 -24.76 0.15 -8.99
N LYS A 53 -23.59 0.05 -9.62
CA LYS A 53 -22.37 -0.42 -8.95
C LYS A 53 -21.11 0.28 -9.44
N GLU A 54 -21.20 1.58 -9.71
CA GLU A 54 -20.00 2.42 -9.57
C GLU A 54 -19.54 2.31 -8.11
N ALA A 55 -18.33 1.79 -7.93
CA ALA A 55 -17.69 1.76 -6.62
C ALA A 55 -17.65 3.21 -6.10
N LYS A 56 -18.16 3.46 -4.89
CA LYS A 56 -17.96 4.75 -4.21
C LYS A 56 -16.45 4.97 -4.08
N VAL A 57 -15.93 5.86 -4.91
CA VAL A 57 -14.57 6.39 -4.81
C VAL A 57 -14.66 7.62 -3.92
N ASP A 58 -13.90 7.63 -2.84
CA ASP A 58 -13.75 8.85 -2.05
C ASP A 58 -12.87 9.83 -2.84
N PRO A 59 -13.20 11.12 -2.89
CA PRO A 59 -12.32 12.09 -3.52
C PRO A 59 -11.03 12.24 -2.70
N VAL A 60 -9.92 12.55 -3.39
CA VAL A 60 -8.67 12.97 -2.75
C VAL A 60 -8.96 14.22 -1.91
N PRO A 61 -8.65 14.21 -0.60
CA PRO A 61 -8.93 15.36 0.25
C PRO A 61 -8.19 16.61 -0.21
N GLU A 62 -8.85 17.77 -0.18
CA GLU A 62 -8.19 19.04 -0.54
C GLU A 62 -7.04 19.36 0.45
N GLY A 63 -5.93 19.84 -0.09
CA GLY A 63 -4.71 20.13 0.68
C GLY A 63 -3.95 18.89 1.13
N SER A 64 -4.16 17.73 0.48
CA SER A 64 -3.32 16.57 0.69
C SER A 64 -1.95 16.75 0.04
N GLU A 65 -0.91 16.27 0.70
CA GLU A 65 0.43 16.15 0.14
C GLU A 65 0.57 14.83 -0.62
N HIS A 66 1.13 14.88 -1.82
CA HIS A 66 1.31 13.71 -2.68
C HIS A 66 2.61 12.96 -2.36
N TRP A 67 2.52 11.64 -2.20
CA TRP A 67 3.64 10.76 -1.90
C TRP A 67 3.84 9.75 -3.03
N THR A 68 5.07 9.66 -3.53
CA THR A 68 5.46 8.69 -4.56
C THR A 68 6.43 7.67 -3.97
N CYS A 69 6.20 6.40 -4.25
CA CYS A 69 6.90 5.26 -3.65
C CYS A 69 7.77 4.51 -4.68
N ALA A 70 8.73 3.71 -4.21
CA ALA A 70 9.75 3.09 -5.08
C ALA A 70 9.16 2.12 -6.13
N GLU A 71 8.09 1.42 -5.80
CA GLU A 71 7.44 0.44 -6.70
C GLU A 71 6.34 1.04 -7.58
N GLY A 72 6.30 2.37 -7.72
CA GLY A 72 5.27 3.08 -8.49
C GLY A 72 3.93 3.23 -7.77
N ALA A 73 3.83 2.77 -6.52
CA ALA A 73 2.72 3.08 -5.64
C ALA A 73 2.70 4.58 -5.28
N GLN A 74 1.52 5.09 -4.95
CA GLN A 74 1.31 6.47 -4.55
C GLN A 74 0.13 6.59 -3.60
N PHE A 75 0.19 7.57 -2.71
CA PHE A 75 -0.92 7.92 -1.83
C PHE A 75 -0.90 9.43 -1.58
N ASP A 76 -2.06 9.95 -1.16
CA ASP A 76 -2.15 11.35 -0.73
C ASP A 76 -2.40 11.40 0.77
N LEU A 77 -1.70 12.29 1.47
CA LEU A 77 -1.79 12.44 2.92
C LEU A 77 -2.33 13.82 3.26
N LYS A 78 -3.44 13.87 3.99
CA LYS A 78 -3.96 15.09 4.58
C LYS A 78 -3.73 15.10 6.10
N GLY A 79 -3.24 16.23 6.59
CA GLY A 79 -3.02 16.49 8.00
C GLY A 79 -1.59 16.93 8.28
N ASP A 80 -1.37 17.51 9.45
CA ASP A 80 -0.06 17.90 9.95
C ASP A 80 0.54 16.76 10.81
N MET A 81 1.53 16.05 10.27
CA MET A 81 2.21 14.98 10.99
C MET A 81 2.97 15.45 12.24
N ALA A 82 3.23 16.75 12.42
CA ALA A 82 3.85 17.26 13.62
C ALA A 82 2.86 17.51 14.76
N ARG A 83 1.56 17.70 14.46
CA ARG A 83 0.56 18.21 15.41
C ARG A 83 -0.71 17.38 15.50
N ASP A 84 -1.16 16.83 14.38
CA ASP A 84 -2.45 16.17 14.32
C ASP A 84 -2.39 14.78 14.96
N GLN A 85 -3.47 14.45 15.65
CA GLN A 85 -3.67 13.15 16.28
C GLN A 85 -4.28 12.13 15.31
N ILE A 86 -4.83 12.60 14.19
CA ILE A 86 -5.42 11.78 13.14
C ILE A 86 -5.00 12.39 11.81
N VAL A 87 -4.48 11.56 10.92
CA VAL A 87 -4.21 11.93 9.52
C VAL A 87 -5.13 11.15 8.60
N THR A 88 -5.44 11.73 7.45
CA THR A 88 -6.23 11.06 6.42
C THR A 88 -5.31 10.60 5.29
N VAL A 89 -5.25 9.30 5.05
CA VAL A 89 -4.55 8.71 3.91
C VAL A 89 -5.57 8.39 2.83
N HIS A 90 -5.41 8.95 1.64
CA HIS A 90 -6.13 8.54 0.45
C HIS A 90 -5.36 7.40 -0.23
N TRP A 91 -5.89 6.18 -0.16
CA TRP A 91 -5.28 4.99 -0.74
C TRP A 91 -6.32 4.15 -1.47
N ALA A 92 -5.96 3.63 -2.65
CA ALA A 92 -6.83 2.74 -3.43
C ALA A 92 -8.28 3.24 -3.56
N ASN A 93 -8.45 4.54 -3.87
CA ASN A 93 -9.74 5.22 -4.04
C ASN A 93 -10.58 5.38 -2.77
N LYS A 94 -9.96 5.30 -1.58
CA LYS A 94 -10.64 5.43 -0.29
C LYS A 94 -9.88 6.32 0.67
N ASN A 95 -10.62 7.01 1.53
CA ASN A 95 -10.05 7.80 2.61
C ASN A 95 -10.04 7.00 3.91
N TYR A 96 -8.85 6.87 4.49
CA TYR A 96 -8.61 6.21 5.77
C TYR A 96 -8.20 7.25 6.79
N ASN A 97 -8.86 7.27 7.95
CA ASN A 97 -8.47 8.13 9.06
C ASN A 97 -7.62 7.30 10.02
N LEU A 98 -6.33 7.61 10.12
CA LEU A 98 -5.37 6.84 10.91
C LEU A 98 -5.03 7.62 12.19
N PRO A 99 -5.45 7.14 13.37
CA PRO A 99 -5.03 7.69 14.64
C PRO A 99 -3.53 7.50 14.89
N ARG A 100 -2.89 8.53 15.43
CA ARG A 100 -1.51 8.50 15.88
C ARG A 100 -1.32 7.46 16.98
N GLN A 101 -0.23 6.71 16.87
CA GLN A 101 0.22 5.76 17.87
C GLN A 101 1.40 6.34 18.65
N VAL A 102 1.48 5.97 19.92
CA VAL A 102 2.64 6.29 20.74
C VAL A 102 3.78 5.37 20.33
N THR A 103 4.90 5.95 19.91
CA THR A 103 6.11 5.22 19.53
C THR A 103 7.27 5.61 20.44
N THR A 104 8.20 4.68 20.67
CA THR A 104 9.42 4.92 21.45
C THR A 104 10.60 5.30 20.58
N THR A 105 10.53 5.03 19.28
CA THR A 105 11.62 5.21 18.31
C THR A 105 11.66 6.61 17.68
N GLY A 106 10.71 7.48 18.02
CA GLY A 106 10.60 8.83 17.46
C GLY A 106 10.12 8.88 15.99
N ALA A 107 9.79 7.73 15.39
CA ALA A 107 9.07 7.67 14.13
C ALA A 107 7.58 7.95 14.37
N ASP A 108 6.94 8.69 13.48
CA ASP A 108 5.50 8.86 13.56
C ASP A 108 4.83 7.62 13.00
N ARG A 109 3.96 6.98 13.80
CA ARG A 109 3.13 5.85 13.37
C ARG A 109 1.67 6.25 13.50
N PHE A 110 0.89 6.00 12.46
CA PHE A 110 -0.56 6.19 12.45
C PHE A 110 -1.20 4.88 12.06
N HIS A 111 -2.09 4.37 12.89
CA HIS A 111 -2.66 3.05 12.70
C HIS A 111 -4.15 3.07 13.00
N ASP A 112 -4.95 2.58 12.06
CA ASP A 112 -6.36 2.31 12.27
C ASP A 112 -6.62 0.81 12.38
N ALA A 113 -6.93 0.35 13.59
CA ALA A 113 -7.20 -1.05 13.88
C ALA A 113 -8.45 -1.59 13.16
N ALA A 114 -9.41 -0.74 12.79
CA ALA A 114 -10.61 -1.18 12.09
C ALA A 114 -10.33 -1.53 10.62
N THR A 115 -9.54 -0.70 9.94
CA THR A 115 -9.17 -0.93 8.54
C THR A 115 -7.93 -1.81 8.41
N GLY A 116 -7.10 -1.88 9.46
CA GLY A 116 -5.80 -2.57 9.46
C GLY A 116 -4.71 -1.77 8.75
N LEU A 117 -4.96 -0.50 8.41
CA LEU A 117 -3.99 0.33 7.70
C LEU A 117 -3.02 0.95 8.70
N ASP A 118 -1.72 0.84 8.42
CA ASP A 118 -0.64 1.35 9.27
C ASP A 118 0.36 2.17 8.44
N LEU A 119 0.47 3.45 8.75
CA LEU A 119 1.40 4.38 8.13
C LEU A 119 2.55 4.65 9.10
N VAL A 120 3.77 4.35 8.67
CA VAL A 120 5.00 4.67 9.41
C VAL A 120 5.78 5.72 8.64
N VAL A 121 6.05 6.85 9.28
CA VAL A 121 6.82 7.97 8.72
C VAL A 121 8.10 8.16 9.50
N ILE A 122 9.21 8.06 8.77
CA ILE A 122 10.55 8.36 9.25
C ILE A 122 11.09 9.58 8.51
N PRO A 123 12.19 10.22 8.97
CA PRO A 123 12.63 11.48 8.41
C PRO A 123 12.84 11.53 6.89
N THR A 124 13.24 10.41 6.29
CA THR A 124 13.62 10.35 4.86
C THR A 124 12.62 9.61 3.98
N LYS A 125 11.61 8.93 4.56
CA LYS A 125 10.60 8.17 3.82
C LYS A 125 9.38 7.78 4.67
N ALA A 126 8.30 7.42 4.01
CA ALA A 126 7.13 6.79 4.59
C ALA A 126 6.92 5.36 4.04
N MET A 127 6.23 4.54 4.82
CA MET A 127 5.85 3.17 4.48
C MET A 127 4.41 2.94 4.90
N LEU A 128 3.62 2.32 4.02
CA LEU A 128 2.23 1.96 4.26
C LEU A 128 2.10 0.44 4.32
N PHE A 129 1.49 -0.05 5.39
CA PHE A 129 1.29 -1.46 5.68
C PHE A 129 -0.19 -1.78 5.83
N SER A 130 -0.52 -3.05 5.62
CA SER A 130 -1.82 -3.63 5.96
C SER A 130 -1.62 -4.80 6.92
N ASP A 131 -2.16 -4.66 8.13
CA ASP A 131 -2.09 -5.67 9.18
C ASP A 131 -2.99 -6.88 8.89
N LYS A 132 -3.99 -6.73 8.02
CA LYS A 132 -4.93 -7.80 7.66
C LYS A 132 -4.26 -8.97 6.96
N ASP A 133 -3.30 -8.66 6.11
CA ASP A 133 -2.54 -9.59 5.29
C ASP A 133 -1.03 -9.50 5.55
N SER A 134 -0.63 -8.72 6.57
CA SER A 134 0.78 -8.46 6.92
C SER A 134 1.61 -8.01 5.71
N SER A 135 0.99 -7.25 4.81
CA SER A 135 1.59 -6.83 3.55
C SER A 135 2.12 -5.41 3.61
N ARG A 136 3.17 -5.16 2.83
CA ARG A 136 3.70 -3.81 2.59
C ARG A 136 3.01 -3.29 1.35
N LEU A 137 2.07 -2.37 1.53
CA LEU A 137 1.26 -1.81 0.45
C LEU A 137 2.04 -0.79 -0.37
N ALA A 138 2.87 0.01 0.31
CA ALA A 138 3.72 1.00 -0.34
C ALA A 138 5.01 1.19 0.46
N ASP A 139 6.14 1.22 -0.23
CA ASP A 139 7.46 1.33 0.38
C ASP A 139 8.28 2.49 -0.18
N GLU A 140 9.17 3.02 0.66
CA GLU A 140 10.10 4.10 0.34
C GLU A 140 9.42 5.33 -0.27
N CYS A 141 8.27 5.70 0.29
CA CYS A 141 7.48 6.81 -0.19
C CYS A 141 8.12 8.15 0.19
N LYS A 142 8.18 9.09 -0.76
CA LYS A 142 8.75 10.42 -0.58
C LYS A 142 7.87 11.46 -1.26
N THR A 143 7.76 12.62 -0.63
CA THR A 143 7.17 13.82 -1.23
C THR A 143 8.18 14.48 -2.18
N VAL A 144 7.72 15.40 -3.02
CA VAL A 144 8.60 16.15 -3.93
C VAL A 144 9.71 16.88 -3.16
N ALA A 145 9.36 17.51 -2.02
CA ALA A 145 10.34 18.17 -1.17
C ALA A 145 11.38 17.18 -0.60
N MET A 146 10.95 15.98 -0.19
CA MET A 146 11.86 14.95 0.33
C MET A 146 12.80 14.37 -0.74
N GLN A 147 12.32 14.28 -1.99
CA GLN A 147 13.18 13.90 -3.12
C GLN A 147 14.28 14.96 -3.37
N GLN A 148 14.02 16.22 -3.02
CA GLN A 148 14.98 17.32 -3.06
C GLN A 148 15.86 17.44 -1.80
N GLY A 149 15.73 16.50 -0.85
CA GLY A 149 16.54 16.46 0.37
C GLY A 149 15.91 17.10 1.60
N ALA A 150 14.65 17.56 1.52
CA ALA A 150 13.91 17.94 2.71
C ALA A 150 13.61 16.71 3.59
N MET A 151 13.36 16.96 4.87
CA MET A 151 12.95 15.92 5.81
C MET A 151 11.42 15.95 6.00
N ALA A 152 10.80 14.79 6.25
CA ALA A 152 9.36 14.70 6.48
C ALA A 152 8.95 15.49 7.74
N PRO A 153 7.86 16.27 7.75
CA PRO A 153 7.46 17.13 8.88
C PRO A 153 6.90 16.34 10.08
N THR A 154 7.74 15.48 10.64
CA THR A 154 7.44 14.59 11.75
C THR A 154 7.48 15.33 13.08
N GLN A 155 6.78 14.80 14.08
CA GLN A 155 6.77 15.39 15.42
C GLN A 155 8.20 15.46 16.00
N ALA A 156 8.98 14.40 15.86
CA ALA A 156 10.36 14.38 16.33
C ALA A 156 11.22 15.49 15.71
N GLN A 157 11.01 15.80 14.43
CA GLN A 157 11.72 16.89 13.77
C GLN A 157 11.25 18.27 14.20
N ALA A 158 9.95 18.44 14.43
CA ALA A 158 9.39 19.70 14.93
C ALA A 158 9.84 20.01 16.37
N LEU A 159 10.20 18.98 17.14
CA LEU A 159 10.74 19.11 18.50
C LEU A 159 12.27 19.24 18.53
N ASN A 160 12.97 18.99 17.41
CA ASN A 160 14.41 19.09 17.36
C ASN A 160 14.86 20.55 17.59
N PRO A 161 15.67 20.83 18.63
CA PRO A 161 16.15 22.18 18.92
C PRO A 161 16.97 22.79 17.78
N ALA A 162 17.64 21.97 16.96
CA ALA A 162 18.35 22.46 15.76
C ALA A 162 17.39 23.01 14.68
N ASN A 163 16.12 22.60 14.70
CA ASN A 163 15.09 23.03 13.75
C ASN A 163 14.18 24.12 14.34
N ARG A 164 14.30 24.45 15.62
CA ARG A 164 13.61 25.62 16.19
C ARG A 164 14.36 26.87 15.77
N ALA A 165 13.66 27.79 15.09
CA ALA A 165 14.13 29.17 14.99
C ALA A 165 14.46 29.68 16.39
N PRO A 166 15.58 30.41 16.59
CA PRO A 166 15.94 30.90 17.91
C PRO A 166 14.77 31.73 18.43
N ALA A 167 14.21 31.31 19.57
CA ALA A 167 13.24 32.12 20.28
C ALA A 167 13.91 33.47 20.50
N ALA A 168 13.37 34.52 19.88
CA ALA A 168 13.83 35.87 20.07
C ALA A 168 13.95 36.09 21.58
N ALA A 169 15.15 36.42 22.03
CA ALA A 169 15.42 36.80 23.40
C ALA A 169 14.69 38.12 23.67
N SER A 170 13.38 38.07 23.91
CA SER A 170 12.61 39.16 24.49
C SER A 170 12.83 39.13 26.00
N GLY A 171 14.04 39.47 26.41
CA GLY A 171 14.44 39.63 27.79
C GLY A 171 15.36 40.84 27.95
N ALA A 172 14.94 41.76 28.83
CA ALA A 172 15.72 42.82 29.44
C ALA A 172 16.00 44.11 28.62
N ALA A 173 14.97 44.94 28.48
CA ALA A 173 15.13 46.39 28.59
C ALA A 173 13.91 46.94 29.34
N GLY A 174 14.04 47.08 30.66
CA GLY A 174 12.92 47.47 31.51
C GLY A 174 13.38 47.85 32.91
N GLN A 175 13.94 49.06 33.01
CA GLN A 175 14.08 49.96 34.17
C GLN A 175 15.07 49.56 35.28
#